data_AF-A0A6G0VJ44-F1
#
_entry.id   AF-A0A6G0VJ44-F1
#
_cell.length_a   1.000
_cell.length_b   1.000
_cell.length_c   1.000
_cell.angle_alpha   90.00
_cell.angle_beta   90.00
_cell.angle_gamma   90.00
#
_symmetry.space_group_name_H-M   'P 1'
#
loop_
_entity.id
_entity.type
_entity.pdbx_description
1 polymer ?
#
loop_
_entity_poly.entity_id
_entity_poly.type
_entity_poly.pdbx_seq_one_letter_code
_entity_poly.pdbx_strand_id
1 'polypeptide(L)' 'IPTIQNVAKIFYKRLHSNLSNHRNPLISDLSTRTILGDPRRRLKRKWCRDLLEN' A
#
# COMPACT_ATOMS: atom_id res chain seq x y z
N ILE A 1 -13.03 -2.42 20.56
CA ILE A 1 -12.48 -3.42 19.63
C ILE A 1 -12.10 -2.70 18.34
N PRO A 2 -10.85 -2.81 17.84
CA PRO A 2 -10.46 -2.16 16.59
C PRO A 2 -11.20 -2.78 15.40
N THR A 3 -11.60 -1.97 14.43
CA THR A 3 -12.22 -2.47 13.20
C THR A 3 -11.15 -3.12 12.31
N ILE A 4 -11.57 -4.07 11.46
CA ILE A 4 -10.68 -4.69 10.46
C ILE A 4 -10.00 -3.62 9.58
N GLN A 5 -10.73 -2.54 9.26
CA GLN A 5 -10.19 -1.42 8.49
C GLN A 5 -9.07 -0.67 9.23
N ASN A 6 -9.24 -0.41 10.53
CA ASN A 6 -8.21 0.25 11.33
C ASN A 6 -6.95 -0.62 11.44
N VAL A 7 -7.12 -1.93 11.67
CA VAL A 7 -6.00 -2.88 11.72
C VAL A 7 -5.29 -2.92 10.37
N ALA A 8 -6.02 -3.09 9.27
CA ALA A 8 -5.45 -3.11 7.93
C ALA A 8 -4.69 -1.82 7.59
N LYS A 9 -5.22 -0.65 7.95
CA LYS A 9 -4.57 0.65 7.75
C LYS A 9 -3.24 0.75 8.52
N ILE A 10 -3.23 0.33 9.79
CA ILE A 10 -2.01 0.37 10.63
C ILE A 10 -0.93 -0.55 10.06
N PHE A 11 -1.27 -1.81 9.78
CA PHE A 11 -0.31 -2.78 9.27
C PHE A 11 0.21 -2.38 7.90
N TYR A 12 -0.67 -1.89 7.02
CA TYR A 12 -0.26 -1.46 5.69
C TYR A 12 0.65 -0.21 5.73
N LYS A 13 0.36 0.78 6.58
CA LYS A 13 1.24 1.96 6.75
C LYS A 13 2.65 1.56 7.21
N ARG A 14 2.74 0.65 8.19
CA ARG A 14 4.03 0.13 8.67
C ARG A 14 4.80 -0.61 7.56
N LEU A 15 4.13 -1.50 6.85
CA LEU A 15 4.71 -2.23 5.73
C LEU A 15 5.20 -1.29 4.63
N HIS A 16 4.36 -0.33 4.23
CA HIS A 16 4.67 0.65 3.19
C HIS A 16 5.90 1.49 3.56
N SER A 17 5.97 2.01 4.78
CA SER A 17 7.13 2.77 5.26
C SER A 17 8.42 1.94 5.32
N ASN A 18 8.33 0.65 5.65
CA ASN A 18 9.49 -0.23 5.71
C ASN A 18 10.03 -0.55 4.31
N LEU A 19 9.13 -0.75 3.36
CA LEU A 19 9.48 -1.03 1.97
C LEU A 19 10.02 0.22 1.27
N SER A 20 9.41 1.39 1.47
CA SER A 20 9.78 2.63 0.77
C SER A 20 11.22 3.09 1.04
N ASN A 21 11.74 2.80 2.24
CA ASN A 21 13.08 3.20 2.65
C ASN A 21 14.11 2.06 2.50
N HIS A 22 13.75 0.99 1.78
CA HIS A 22 14.63 -0.16 1.63
C HIS A 22 15.76 0.12 0.63
N ARG A 23 16.98 -0.36 0.90
CA ARG A 23 18.17 -0.12 0.04
C ARG A 23 18.07 -0.78 -1.33
N ASN A 24 17.36 -1.90 -1.42
CA ASN A 24 17.11 -2.59 -2.67
C ASN A 24 15.99 -1.88 -3.44
N PRO A 25 16.25 -1.33 -4.64
CA PRO A 25 15.27 -0.57 -5.42
C PRO A 25 14.05 -1.40 -5.82
N LEU A 26 14.23 -2.70 -6.08
CA LEU A 26 13.10 -3.60 -6.41
C LEU A 26 12.12 -3.74 -5.25
N ILE A 27 12.61 -3.62 -4.01
CA ILE A 27 11.79 -3.72 -2.80
C ILE A 27 11.10 -2.39 -2.52
N SER A 28 11.76 -1.25 -2.72
CA SER A 28 11.10 0.06 -2.64
C SER A 28 10.04 0.25 -3.70
N ASP A 29 10.24 -0.29 -4.91
CA ASP A 29 9.23 -0.21 -5.97
C ASP A 29 7.93 -0.94 -5.61
N LEU A 30 7.97 -1.94 -4.72
CA LEU A 30 6.76 -2.62 -4.21
C LEU A 30 5.91 -1.71 -3.30
N SER A 31 6.53 -0.68 -2.70
CA SER A 31 5.80 0.33 -1.93
C SER A 31 5.08 1.33 -2.82
N THR A 32 5.28 1.31 -4.14
CA THR A 32 4.67 2.31 -5.03
C THR A 32 3.15 2.31 -4.89
N ARG A 33 2.61 3.53 -4.76
CA ARG A 33 1.18 3.78 -4.59
C ARG A 33 0.39 3.44 -5.85
N THR A 34 1.02 3.67 -6.99
CA THR A 34 0.49 3.38 -8.32
C THR A 34 1.19 2.14 -8.85
N ILE A 35 0.45 1.17 -9.37
CA ILE A 35 1.07 0.09 -10.14
C ILE A 35 1.65 0.77 -11.39
N LEU A 36 2.97 0.77 -11.54
CA LEU A 36 3.62 1.22 -12.77
C LEU A 36 3.15 0.31 -13.90
N GLY A 37 2.31 0.84 -14.80
CA GLY A 37 1.59 0.08 -15.82
C GLY A 37 0.14 0.56 -15.99
N ASP A 38 -0.63 -0.08 -16.88
CA ASP A 38 -2.01 0.29 -17.20
C ASP A 38 -2.94 0.25 -15.96
N PRO A 39 -3.25 1.41 -15.35
CA PRO A 39 -4.06 1.48 -14.13
C PRO A 39 -5.51 1.04 -14.38
N ARG A 40 -5.94 0.97 -15.64
CA ARG A 40 -7.31 0.68 -16.06
C ARG A 40 -7.75 -0.74 -15.69
N ARG A 41 -6.80 -1.66 -15.44
CA ARG A 41 -7.10 -3.06 -15.07
C ARG A 41 -7.24 -3.28 -13.56
N ARG A 42 -7.23 -2.23 -12.75
CA ARG A 42 -7.41 -2.37 -11.30
C ARG A 42 -8.85 -2.78 -10.98
N LEU A 43 -8.99 -3.88 -10.24
CA LEU A 43 -10.30 -4.34 -9.79
C LEU A 43 -10.95 -3.31 -8.85
N LYS A 44 -12.25 -3.05 -9.03
CA LYS A 44 -13.05 -2.11 -8.24
C LYS A 44 -13.34 -2.65 -6.82
N ARG A 45 -12.31 -2.65 -5.98
CA ARG A 45 -12.34 -3.03 -4.56
C ARG A 45 -11.68 -1.94 -3.72
N LYS A 46 -12.00 -1.90 -2.41
CA LYS A 46 -11.26 -1.08 -1.44
C LYS A 46 -9.94 -1.80 -1.11
N TRP A 47 -8.83 -1.30 -1.64
CA TRP A 47 -7.51 -1.87 -1.36
C TRP A 47 -6.87 -1.17 -0.16
N CYS A 48 -6.01 -1.87 0.58
CA CYS A 48 -5.27 -1.25 1.69
C CYS A 48 -4.42 -0.04 1.23
N ARG A 49 -3.98 -0.01 -0.03
CA ARG A 49 -3.24 1.14 -0.60
C ARG A 49 -4.07 2.42 -0.68
N ASP A 50 -5.38 2.29 -0.88
CA ASP A 50 -6.30 3.43 -0.91
C ASP A 50 -6.44 4.07 0.49
N LEU A 51 -6.10 3.33 1.56
CA LEU A 51 -6.15 3.79 2.95
C LEU A 51 -4.92 4.62 3.37
N LEU A 52 -3.95 4.83 2.48
CA LEU A 52 -2.76 5.64 2.75
C LEU A 52 -3.05 7.16 2.75
N GLU A 53 -4.11 7.59 2.06
CA GLU A 53 -4.53 9.00 2.04
C GLU A 53 -5.23 9.39 3.35
N ASN A 54 -5.14 10.68 3.70
CA ASN A 54 -5.80 11.27 4.87
C ASN A 54 -7.28 11.50 4.60
#